data_AF-W8S6J3-F1
#
_entry.id   AF-W8S6J3-F1
#
_cell.length_a   1.000
_cell.length_b   1.000
_cell.length_c   1.000
_cell.angle_alpha   90.00
_cell.angle_beta   90.00
_cell.angle_gamma   90.00
#
_symmetry.space_group_name_H-M   'P 1'
#
loop_
_entity.id
_entity.type
_entity.pdbx_description
1 polymer ?
#
loop_
_entity_poly.entity_id
_entity_poly.type
_entity_poly.pdbx_seq_one_letter_code
_entity_poly.pdbx_strand_id
1 'polypeptide(L)'
;MTFLGRVARLALSILPVASVASAGQPVMPSDWDIAQRTDSVAAYSRFILEHPDSPHVEEAQSRIEALGQLEASITARVAPAVDAGLQSAGSNARLMNI
;
A
#
# COMPACT_ATOMS: atom_id res chain seq x y z
N MET A 1 -30.42 33.16 -18.80
CA MET A 1 -30.80 34.57 -18.60
C MET A 1 -32.28 34.61 -18.16
N THR A 2 -32.62 34.14 -16.97
CA THR A 2 -32.86 34.86 -15.68
C THR A 2 -34.36 35.09 -15.41
N PHE A 3 -34.73 34.91 -14.13
CA PHE A 3 -35.88 35.48 -13.38
C PHE A 3 -37.11 34.61 -13.05
N LEU A 4 -37.39 34.57 -11.73
CA LEU A 4 -38.71 34.57 -11.06
C LEU A 4 -39.52 33.28 -11.04
N GLY A 5 -40.01 32.75 -9.92
CA GLY A 5 -40.09 33.26 -8.56
C GLY A 5 -41.28 32.63 -7.83
N ARG A 6 -41.22 32.69 -6.50
CA ARG A 6 -42.37 32.71 -5.56
C ARG A 6 -43.12 31.39 -5.28
N VAL A 7 -42.74 30.81 -4.14
CA VAL A 7 -43.59 30.33 -3.03
C VAL A 7 -45.06 29.98 -3.34
N ALA A 8 -45.42 28.71 -3.19
CA ALA A 8 -46.78 28.31 -2.85
C ALA A 8 -46.71 27.34 -1.66
N ARG A 9 -47.06 27.87 -0.49
CA ARG A 9 -47.32 27.10 0.74
C ARG A 9 -48.63 26.36 0.58
N LEU A 10 -48.68 25.08 0.96
CA LEU A 10 -49.86 24.45 1.58
C LEU A 10 -49.40 23.20 2.36
N ALA A 11 -49.76 23.19 3.64
CA ALA A 11 -49.35 22.24 4.68
C ALA A 11 -50.26 20.99 4.72
N LEU A 12 -49.80 19.84 5.24
CA LEU A 12 -50.43 19.07 6.35
C LEU A 12 -49.67 17.76 6.69
N SER A 13 -49.09 17.75 7.90
CA SER A 13 -48.91 16.70 8.93
C SER A 13 -48.32 15.28 8.70
N ILE A 14 -47.15 15.11 9.33
CA ILE A 14 -46.73 14.08 10.33
C ILE A 14 -46.63 12.59 9.89
N LEU A 15 -45.38 12.14 9.79
CA LEU A 15 -44.89 10.87 10.37
C LEU A 15 -43.54 11.16 11.08
N PRO A 16 -43.38 10.94 12.39
CA PRO A 16 -42.09 10.94 13.05
C PRO A 16 -41.69 9.49 13.31
N VAL A 17 -40.99 8.87 12.36
CA VAL A 17 -40.32 7.57 12.55
C VAL A 17 -39.47 7.35 11.30
N ALA A 18 -38.23 6.93 11.34
CA ALA A 18 -37.27 6.69 12.40
C ALA A 18 -35.90 6.75 11.74
N SER A 19 -34.89 6.88 12.58
CA SER A 19 -33.50 6.63 12.22
C SER A 19 -32.94 7.65 11.25
N VAL A 20 -32.09 8.50 11.83
CA VAL A 20 -30.79 8.76 11.24
C VAL A 20 -30.22 7.42 10.77
N ALA A 21 -30.54 7.02 9.53
CA ALA A 21 -29.60 6.23 8.77
C ALA A 21 -28.45 7.21 8.55
N SER A 22 -27.56 7.28 9.54
CA SER A 22 -26.16 7.46 9.26
C SER A 22 -25.84 6.32 8.32
N ALA A 23 -26.15 6.51 7.04
CA ALA A 23 -25.30 6.00 6.00
C ALA A 23 -23.97 6.68 6.31
N GLY A 24 -23.22 6.11 7.25
CA GLY A 24 -21.79 6.20 7.27
C GLY A 24 -21.46 5.77 5.86
N GLN A 25 -21.22 6.75 5.00
CA GLN A 25 -20.74 6.47 3.66
C GLN A 25 -19.57 5.51 3.89
N PRO A 26 -19.53 4.33 3.25
CA PRO A 26 -18.36 3.50 3.36
C PRO A 26 -17.21 4.40 2.96
N VAL A 27 -16.34 4.72 3.93
CA VAL A 27 -15.10 5.45 3.67
C VAL A 27 -14.26 4.46 2.90
N MET A 28 -14.51 4.38 1.59
CA MET A 28 -13.77 3.47 0.74
C MET A 28 -12.34 3.97 0.79
N PRO A 29 -11.38 3.13 1.22
CA PRO A 29 -10.00 3.53 1.26
C PRO A 29 -9.56 3.92 -0.16
N SER A 30 -8.86 5.05 -0.27
CA SER A 30 -8.24 5.44 -1.54
C SER A 30 -7.22 4.38 -1.97
N ASP A 31 -6.96 4.22 -3.26
CA ASP A 31 -5.91 3.30 -3.74
C ASP A 31 -4.55 3.58 -3.08
N TRP A 32 -4.27 4.84 -2.73
CA TRP A 32 -3.09 5.22 -1.95
C TRP A 32 -3.08 4.62 -0.54
N ASP A 33 -4.22 4.60 0.16
CA ASP A 33 -4.36 3.99 1.48
C ASP A 33 -4.17 2.47 1.41
N ILE A 34 -4.71 1.83 0.36
CA ILE A 34 -4.53 0.40 0.11
C ILE A 34 -3.05 0.08 -0.15
N ALA A 35 -2.37 0.89 -0.98
CA ALA A 35 -0.95 0.73 -1.26
C ALA A 35 -0.10 0.85 0.01
N GLN A 36 -0.36 1.88 0.83
CA GLN A 36 0.30 2.06 2.12
C GLN A 36 0.06 0.93 3.11
N ARG A 37 -1.18 0.43 3.21
CA ARG A 37 -1.49 -0.69 4.11
C ARG A 37 -0.84 -2.00 3.67
N THR A 38 -0.69 -2.19 2.36
CA THR A 38 -0.03 -3.38 1.81
C THR A 38 1.48 -3.28 1.96
N ASP A 39 2.03 -2.06 1.91
CA ASP A 39 3.45 -1.73 1.96
C ASP A 39 4.31 -2.60 1.01
N SER A 40 3.69 -2.91 -0.14
CA SER A 40 4.16 -3.69 -1.28
C SER A 40 4.92 -2.88 -2.32
N VAL A 41 6.12 -3.27 -2.79
CA VAL A 41 6.65 -2.77 -4.08
C VAL A 41 5.62 -2.95 -5.20
N ALA A 42 4.94 -4.10 -5.24
CA ALA A 42 3.89 -4.38 -6.23
C ALA A 42 2.67 -3.45 -6.07
N ALA A 43 2.28 -3.13 -4.83
CA ALA A 43 1.12 -2.28 -4.55
C ALA A 43 1.39 -0.82 -4.94
N TYR A 44 2.56 -0.28 -4.58
CA TYR A 44 2.99 1.05 -4.99
C TYR A 44 3.21 1.16 -6.51
N SER A 45 3.79 0.12 -7.14
CA SER A 45 4.00 0.10 -8.60
C SER A 45 2.67 0.13 -9.35
N ARG A 46 1.69 -0.66 -8.88
CA ARG A 46 0.34 -0.66 -9.42
C ARG A 46 -0.33 0.71 -9.23
N PHE A 47 -0.21 1.30 -8.04
CA PHE A 47 -0.74 2.62 -7.75
C PHE A 47 -0.21 3.69 -8.72
N ILE A 48 1.10 3.71 -8.98
CA ILE A 48 1.72 4.65 -9.93
C ILE A 48 1.18 4.43 -11.35
N LEU A 49 0.98 3.16 -11.75
CA LEU A 49 0.46 2.83 -13.07
C LEU A 49 -1.00 3.26 -13.25
N GLU A 50 -1.83 3.08 -12.23
CA GLU A 50 -3.25 3.45 -12.25
C GLU A 50 -3.46 4.96 -12.02
N HIS A 51 -2.55 5.64 -11.32
CA HIS A 51 -2.66 7.04 -10.92
C HIS A 51 -1.37 7.86 -11.18
N PRO A 52 -0.91 8.01 -12.43
CA PRO A 52 0.36 8.67 -12.76
C PRO A 52 0.39 10.18 -12.46
N ASP A 53 -0.77 10.84 -12.46
CA ASP A 53 -0.90 12.28 -12.14
C ASP A 53 -1.17 12.54 -10.64
N SER A 54 -1.14 11.49 -9.81
CA SER A 54 -1.41 11.63 -8.38
C SER A 54 -0.23 12.29 -7.66
N PRO A 55 -0.49 13.21 -6.70
CA PRO A 55 0.57 13.80 -5.88
C PRO A 55 1.31 12.78 -5.00
N HIS A 56 0.77 11.56 -4.87
CA HIS A 56 1.39 10.48 -4.10
C HIS A 56 2.39 9.65 -4.92
N VAL A 57 2.56 9.91 -6.22
CA VAL A 57 3.49 9.16 -7.07
C VAL A 57 4.93 9.29 -6.59
N GLU A 58 5.38 10.51 -6.24
CA GLU A 58 6.75 10.71 -5.72
C GLU A 58 6.99 9.95 -4.41
N GLU A 59 6.03 9.97 -3.49
CA GLU A 59 6.11 9.19 -2.24
C GLU A 59 6.09 7.68 -2.53
N ALA A 60 5.23 7.20 -3.42
CA ALA A 60 5.16 5.79 -3.82
C ALA A 60 6.50 5.29 -4.41
N GLN A 61 7.17 6.11 -5.22
CA GLN A 61 8.50 5.80 -5.77
C GLN A 61 9.56 5.71 -4.66
N SER A 62 9.57 6.67 -3.72
CA SER A 62 10.47 6.65 -2.57
C SER A 62 10.28 5.38 -1.72
N ARG A 63 9.03 4.96 -1.51
CA ARG A 63 8.71 3.71 -0.80
C ARG A 63 9.23 2.47 -1.53
N ILE A 64 9.06 2.41 -2.84
CA ILE A 64 9.59 1.30 -3.67
C ILE A 64 11.11 1.22 -3.53
N GLU A 65 11.81 2.34 -3.61
CA GLU A 65 13.28 2.36 -3.47
C GLU A 65 13.71 1.88 -2.08
N ALA A 66 13.07 2.37 -1.01
CA ALA A 66 13.36 1.95 0.35
C ALA A 66 13.13 0.45 0.57
N LEU A 67 12.03 -0.09 0.04
CA LEU A 67 11.70 -1.52 0.13
C LEU A 67 12.70 -2.38 -0.67
N GLY A 68 13.09 -1.95 -1.87
CA GLY A 68 14.09 -2.65 -2.68
C GLY A 68 15.47 -2.68 -2.02
N GLN A 69 15.88 -1.59 -1.35
CA GLN A 69 17.12 -1.54 -0.57
C GLN A 69 17.07 -2.53 0.61
N LEU A 70 15.93 -2.62 1.29
CA LEU A 70 15.74 -3.57 2.38
C LEU A 70 15.86 -5.02 1.88
N GLU A 71 15.17 -5.37 0.80
CA GLU A 71 15.25 -6.71 0.19
C GLU A 71 16.70 -7.05 -0.23
N ALA A 72 17.38 -6.13 -0.91
CA ALA A 72 18.78 -6.32 -1.31
C ALA A 72 19.71 -6.54 -0.10
N SER A 73 19.49 -5.80 0.99
CA SER A 73 20.30 -5.92 2.21
C SER A 73 20.10 -7.26 2.93
N ILE A 74 18.87 -7.81 2.91
CA ILE A 74 18.56 -9.13 3.47
C ILE A 74 19.21 -10.22 2.62
N THR A 75 19.07 -10.15 1.29
CA THR A 75 19.72 -11.10 0.38
C THR A 75 21.24 -11.08 0.54
N ALA A 76 21.85 -9.91 0.66
CA ALA A 76 23.29 -9.78 0.88
C ALA A 76 23.74 -10.35 2.23
N ARG A 77 22.89 -10.32 3.27
CA ARG A 77 23.18 -10.94 4.57
C ARG A 77 23.11 -12.47 4.53
N VAL A 78 22.18 -13.02 3.76
CA VAL A 78 21.88 -14.46 3.75
C VAL A 78 22.75 -15.23 2.75
N ALA A 79 23.12 -14.62 1.63
CA ALA A 79 23.94 -15.26 0.59
C ALA A 79 25.34 -15.75 1.03
N PRO A 80 26.13 -15.04 1.86
CA PRO A 80 27.49 -15.49 2.17
C PRO A 80 27.56 -16.65 3.18
N ALA A 81 26.48 -16.98 3.88
CA ALA A 81 26.50 -18.04 4.90
C ALA A 81 26.32 -19.45 4.32
N VAL A 82 25.59 -19.58 3.19
CA VAL A 82 25.31 -20.88 2.56
C VAL A 82 26.56 -21.47 1.89
N ASP A 83 27.45 -20.64 1.35
CA ASP A 83 28.67 -21.11 0.68
C ASP A 83 29.81 -21.42 1.68
N ALA A 84 29.94 -20.62 2.74
CA ALA A 84 31.00 -20.77 3.76
C ALA A 84 30.91 -22.09 4.57
N GLY A 85 29.70 -22.64 4.73
CA GLY A 85 29.49 -23.91 5.43
C GLY A 85 30.03 -25.13 4.68
N LEU A 86 30.10 -25.08 3.35
CA LEU A 86 30.53 -26.22 2.52
C LEU A 86 32.05 -26.27 2.32
N GLN A 87 32.73 -25.13 2.28
CA GLN A 87 34.19 -25.06 2.13
C GLN A 87 34.96 -25.47 3.40
N SER A 88 34.35 -25.28 4.57
CA SER A 88 34.94 -25.62 5.87
C SER A 88 34.96 -27.13 6.14
N ALA A 89 33.99 -27.88 5.60
CA ALA A 89 33.93 -29.35 5.73
C ALA A 89 34.91 -30.08 4.80
N GLY A 90 35.20 -29.52 3.62
CA GLY A 90 36.15 -30.11 2.66
C GLY A 90 37.63 -29.90 3.03
N SER A 91 37.95 -28.81 3.73
CA SER A 91 39.34 -28.46 4.04
C SER A 91 39.95 -29.29 5.18
N ASN A 92 39.13 -29.84 6.08
CA ASN A 92 39.60 -30.66 7.21
C ASN A 92 40.02 -32.08 6.81
N ALA A 93 39.61 -32.56 5.63
CA ALA A 93 40.00 -33.88 5.12
C ALA A 93 41.40 -33.91 4.48
N ARG A 94 42.02 -32.74 4.23
CA ARG A 94 43.31 -32.64 3.53
C ARG A 94 44.53 -32.65 4.46
N LEU A 95 44.34 -32.53 5.77
CA LEU A 95 45.44 -32.43 6.75
C LEU A 95 45.79 -33.76 7.44
N MET A 96 45.08 -34.86 7.14
CA MET A 96 45.31 -36.18 7.76
C MET A 96 46.13 -37.14 6.88
N ASN A 97 46.98 -36.62 5.99
CA ASN A 97 47.87 -37.44 5.17
C ASN A 97 49.29 -36.88 5.17
N ILE A 98 50.01 -37.09 6.27
CA ILE A 98 51.47 -37.22 6.34
C ILE A 98 51.87 -38.21 7.43
#